data_AF-A0A9E1S925-F1
#
_entry.id   AF-A0A9E1S925-F1
#
_cell.length_a   1.000
_cell.length_b   1.000
_cell.length_c   1.000
_cell.angle_alpha   90.00
_cell.angle_beta   90.00
_cell.angle_gamma   90.00
#
_symmetry.space_group_name_H-M   'P 1'
#
loop_
_entity.id
_entity.type
_entity.pdbx_description
1 polymer ?
#
loop_
_entity_poly.entity_id
_entity_poly.type
_entity_poly.pdbx_seq_one_letter_code
_entity_poly.pdbx_strand_id
1 'polypeptide(L)'
;MSRAPRPHPLLISLVILWFVTTMAFFMLDFSAGARPPIAEDGLTSLLTVYLPVLGLTVFLLLFLTRHRDPFRWTDRFCLDERKAGREVLGVFGYLLVTQLILGLGFQSGLHFPGPDVFQQGKHDLGTVISWMLLNGLLYFAVPVYWLRRNGLHFKSLLTPWEWRRNLWIIVAYWMLDFFGPIIGGITFFSLSTEQYALGVPASIVANTIGAGLPVLLLMHVVLIPRLMVLFDDKLTVITLAGFFYAIFSLFDPGVDYGSSELGALSVSYIIMTQVLVGMGKATFTVVTGNPWIHFITLHVLSARIPFDTEMYAEIFAG
;
A
#
# COMPACT_ATOMS: atom_id res chain seq x y z
N MET A 1 -30.34 -5.82 -25.44
CA MET A 1 -29.00 -6.31 -25.84
C MET A 1 -27.96 -5.50 -25.05
N SER A 2 -27.42 -6.04 -23.97
CA SER A 2 -26.31 -5.39 -23.26
C SER A 2 -25.06 -5.47 -24.14
N ARG A 3 -24.47 -4.32 -24.49
CA ARG A 3 -23.14 -4.31 -25.12
C ARG A 3 -22.18 -4.99 -24.15
N ALA A 4 -21.41 -5.97 -24.64
CA ALA A 4 -20.28 -6.48 -23.89
C ALA A 4 -19.38 -5.29 -23.48
N PRO A 5 -18.99 -5.19 -22.20
CA PRO A 5 -18.13 -4.11 -21.75
C PRO A 5 -16.83 -4.16 -22.55
N ARG A 6 -16.56 -3.11 -23.34
CA ARG A 6 -15.26 -2.99 -24.02
C ARG A 6 -14.24 -2.58 -22.96
N PRO A 7 -13.11 -3.28 -22.84
CA PRO A 7 -12.04 -2.84 -21.96
C PRO A 7 -11.62 -1.41 -22.32
N HIS A 8 -11.57 -0.54 -21.32
CA HIS A 8 -11.20 0.86 -21.52
C HIS A 8 -9.76 0.92 -22.04
N PRO A 9 -9.44 1.71 -23.08
CA PRO A 9 -8.08 1.76 -23.65
C PRO A 9 -6.98 2.01 -22.60
N LEU A 10 -7.29 2.79 -21.56
CA LEU A 10 -6.40 3.05 -20.44
C LEU A 10 -6.06 1.80 -19.63
N LEU A 11 -7.06 0.96 -19.30
CA LEU A 11 -6.82 -0.28 -18.56
C LEU A 11 -5.86 -1.20 -19.30
N ILE A 12 -6.07 -1.36 -20.62
CA ILE A 12 -5.19 -2.17 -21.46
C ILE A 12 -3.76 -1.62 -21.40
N SER A 13 -3.57 -0.31 -21.56
CA SER A 13 -2.25 0.33 -21.48
C SER A 13 -1.57 0.11 -20.13
N LEU A 14 -2.31 0.18 -19.02
CA LEU A 14 -1.77 -0.05 -17.68
C LEU A 14 -1.36 -1.50 -17.46
N VAL A 15 -2.16 -2.46 -17.94
CA VAL A 15 -1.83 -3.89 -17.87
C VAL A 15 -0.61 -4.21 -18.73
N ILE A 16 -0.53 -3.64 -19.95
CA ILE A 16 0.65 -3.79 -20.81
C ILE A 16 1.88 -3.18 -20.13
N LEU A 17 1.78 -2.00 -19.53
CA LEU A 17 2.89 -1.37 -18.81
C LEU A 17 3.40 -2.25 -17.67
N TRP A 18 2.49 -2.80 -16.86
CA TRP A 18 2.86 -3.73 -15.79
C TRP A 18 3.53 -4.98 -16.37
N PHE A 19 2.94 -5.60 -17.39
CA PHE A 19 3.47 -6.81 -18.02
C PHE A 19 4.87 -6.59 -18.63
N VAL A 20 5.06 -5.50 -19.38
CA VAL A 20 6.36 -5.14 -19.96
C VAL A 20 7.40 -4.91 -18.88
N THR A 21 7.03 -4.25 -17.78
CA THR A 21 7.95 -4.02 -16.66
C THR A 21 8.32 -5.32 -15.95
N THR A 22 7.36 -6.23 -15.76
CA THR A 22 7.60 -7.57 -15.22
C THR A 22 8.52 -8.40 -16.11
N MET A 23 8.33 -8.35 -17.43
CA MET A 23 9.23 -9.01 -18.38
C MET A 23 10.64 -8.40 -18.34
N ALA A 24 10.73 -7.07 -18.27
CA ALA A 24 12.01 -6.37 -18.13
C ALA A 24 12.73 -6.78 -16.84
N PHE A 25 12.02 -6.90 -15.71
CA PHE A 25 12.58 -7.40 -14.45
C PHE A 25 13.26 -8.76 -14.64
N PHE A 26 12.55 -9.76 -15.18
CA PHE A 26 13.11 -11.11 -15.36
C PHE A 26 14.24 -11.17 -16.38
N MET A 27 14.19 -10.33 -17.44
CA MET A 27 15.30 -10.23 -18.40
C MET A 27 16.56 -9.65 -17.74
N LEU A 28 16.41 -8.60 -16.93
CA LEU A 28 17.51 -8.00 -16.17
C LEU A 28 18.06 -9.01 -15.17
N ASP A 29 17.19 -9.61 -14.36
CA ASP A 29 17.55 -10.54 -13.28
C ASP A 29 18.29 -11.79 -13.77
N PHE A 30 17.91 -12.28 -14.96
CA PHE A 30 18.59 -13.40 -15.61
C PHE A 30 20.03 -13.06 -16.02
N SER A 31 20.28 -11.81 -16.44
CA SER A 31 21.60 -11.35 -16.88
C SER A 31 22.45 -10.73 -15.77
N ALA A 32 21.87 -10.51 -14.59
CA ALA A 32 22.46 -9.65 -13.58
C ALA A 32 23.64 -10.28 -12.85
N GLY A 33 24.70 -9.49 -12.65
CA GLY A 33 25.87 -9.92 -11.87
C GLY A 33 25.64 -9.91 -10.35
N ALA A 34 24.67 -9.13 -9.89
CA ALA A 34 24.27 -9.00 -8.49
C ALA A 34 22.77 -8.67 -8.40
N ARG A 35 22.15 -8.93 -7.25
CA ARG A 35 20.72 -8.68 -7.01
C ARG A 35 20.51 -7.81 -5.78
N PRO A 36 19.57 -6.85 -5.82
CA PRO A 36 19.14 -6.17 -4.61
C PRO A 36 18.40 -7.18 -3.70
N PRO A 37 18.54 -7.09 -2.37
CA PRO A 37 17.88 -8.01 -1.44
C PRO A 37 16.37 -8.15 -1.65
N ILE A 38 15.68 -7.08 -2.04
CA ILE A 38 14.24 -7.11 -2.29
C ILE A 38 13.85 -8.01 -3.47
N ALA A 39 14.74 -8.20 -4.44
CA ALA A 39 14.47 -8.95 -5.66
C ALA A 39 14.79 -10.45 -5.52
N GLU A 40 15.28 -10.89 -4.37
CA GLU A 40 15.54 -12.30 -4.11
C GLU A 40 14.26 -13.13 -4.30
N ASP A 41 14.42 -14.28 -4.96
CA ASP A 41 13.34 -15.20 -5.29
C ASP A 41 12.12 -14.57 -6.00
N GLY A 42 12.34 -13.52 -6.80
CA GLY A 42 11.25 -12.72 -7.36
C GLY A 42 10.20 -13.49 -8.18
N LEU A 43 10.59 -14.56 -8.89
CA LEU A 43 9.63 -15.44 -9.57
C LEU A 43 8.75 -16.20 -8.58
N THR A 44 9.36 -16.81 -7.56
CA THR A 44 8.65 -17.53 -6.51
C THR A 44 7.69 -16.58 -5.81
N SER A 45 8.16 -15.41 -5.37
CA SER A 45 7.34 -14.38 -4.71
C SER A 45 6.17 -13.93 -5.59
N LEU A 46 6.38 -13.72 -6.89
CA LEU A 46 5.31 -13.39 -7.83
C LEU A 46 4.22 -14.47 -7.85
N LEU A 47 4.62 -15.74 -7.98
CA LEU A 47 3.69 -16.86 -8.14
C LEU A 47 2.97 -17.25 -6.84
N THR A 48 3.65 -17.20 -5.70
CA THR A 48 3.15 -17.72 -4.42
C THR A 48 2.57 -16.65 -3.50
N VAL A 49 2.94 -15.38 -3.68
CA VAL A 49 2.47 -14.26 -2.85
C VAL A 49 1.63 -13.30 -3.67
N TYR A 50 2.21 -12.67 -4.70
CA TYR A 50 1.58 -11.50 -5.32
C TYR A 50 0.42 -11.83 -6.28
N LEU A 51 0.51 -12.90 -7.08
CA LEU A 51 -0.62 -13.36 -7.91
C LEU A 51 -1.79 -13.89 -7.06
N PRO A 52 -1.56 -14.66 -5.98
CA PRO A 52 -2.61 -14.99 -5.03
C PRO A 52 -3.26 -13.75 -4.38
N VAL A 53 -2.48 -12.75 -3.99
CA VAL A 53 -3.02 -11.47 -3.51
C VAL A 53 -3.94 -10.85 -4.56
N LEU A 54 -3.52 -10.75 -5.83
CA LEU A 54 -4.37 -10.26 -6.93
C LEU A 54 -5.67 -11.08 -7.05
N GLY A 55 -5.56 -12.41 -7.08
CA GLY A 55 -6.72 -13.32 -7.21
C GLY A 55 -7.73 -13.14 -6.08
N LEU A 56 -7.25 -13.15 -4.84
CA LEU A 56 -8.08 -13.07 -3.64
C LEU A 56 -8.59 -11.65 -3.41
N THR A 57 -7.69 -10.69 -3.22
CA THR A 57 -8.06 -9.33 -2.80
C THR A 57 -8.76 -8.52 -3.89
N VAL A 58 -8.43 -8.76 -5.16
CA VAL A 58 -9.02 -8.00 -6.27
C VAL A 58 -10.17 -8.76 -6.89
N PHE A 59 -9.92 -9.89 -7.54
CA PHE A 59 -10.94 -10.55 -8.36
C PHE A 59 -12.05 -11.20 -7.51
N LEU A 60 -11.68 -11.95 -6.46
CA LEU A 60 -12.68 -12.55 -5.58
C LEU A 60 -13.48 -11.47 -4.84
N LEU A 61 -12.85 -10.41 -4.34
CA LEU A 61 -13.58 -9.35 -3.65
C LEU A 61 -14.52 -8.59 -4.59
N LEU A 62 -14.08 -8.24 -5.80
CA LEU A 62 -14.94 -7.65 -6.83
C LEU A 62 -16.12 -8.59 -7.16
N PHE A 63 -15.86 -9.89 -7.29
CA PHE A 63 -16.91 -10.88 -7.54
C PHE A 63 -17.92 -10.94 -6.39
N LEU A 64 -17.48 -11.09 -5.14
CA LEU A 64 -18.34 -11.18 -3.95
C LEU A 64 -19.15 -9.90 -3.70
N THR A 65 -18.67 -8.76 -4.21
CA THR A 65 -19.31 -7.45 -4.02
C THR A 65 -19.99 -6.90 -5.28
N ARG A 66 -20.07 -7.68 -6.37
CA ARG A 66 -20.59 -7.24 -7.67
C ARG A 66 -22.05 -6.74 -7.66
N HIS A 67 -22.83 -7.17 -6.68
CA HIS A 67 -24.24 -6.80 -6.51
C HIS A 67 -24.47 -5.66 -5.52
N ARG A 68 -23.41 -4.99 -5.05
CA ARG A 68 -23.54 -3.82 -4.18
C ARG A 68 -23.93 -2.59 -4.97
N ASP A 69 -24.79 -1.77 -4.39
CA ASP A 69 -25.17 -0.49 -4.95
C ASP A 69 -23.94 0.43 -5.12
N PRO A 70 -23.87 1.19 -6.22
CA PRO A 70 -22.80 2.15 -6.43
C PRO A 70 -22.86 3.29 -5.41
N PHE A 71 -21.68 3.80 -5.03
CA PHE A 71 -21.56 4.94 -4.13
C PHE A 71 -21.52 6.24 -4.92
N ARG A 72 -22.18 7.29 -4.41
CA ARG A 72 -21.97 8.66 -4.90
C ARG A 72 -20.67 9.22 -4.31
N TRP A 73 -19.59 9.11 -5.07
CA TRP A 73 -18.23 9.51 -4.63
C TRP A 73 -18.12 11.01 -4.34
N THR A 74 -18.76 11.84 -5.17
CA THR A 74 -18.79 13.30 -5.01
C THR A 74 -19.41 13.75 -3.70
N ASP A 75 -20.59 13.22 -3.38
CA ASP A 75 -21.30 13.53 -2.14
C ASP A 75 -20.52 13.06 -0.91
N ARG A 76 -19.97 11.83 -0.97
CA ARG A 76 -19.30 11.19 0.16
C ARG A 76 -17.95 11.84 0.49
N PHE A 77 -17.19 12.24 -0.51
CA PHE A 77 -15.84 12.79 -0.36
C PHE A 77 -15.75 14.29 -0.65
N CYS A 78 -16.89 14.96 -0.85
CA CYS A 78 -17.01 16.40 -1.13
C CYS A 78 -16.11 16.85 -2.28
N LEU A 79 -16.19 16.16 -3.43
CA LEU A 79 -15.27 16.36 -4.55
C LEU A 79 -15.78 17.40 -5.56
N ASP A 80 -14.86 18.18 -6.11
CA ASP A 80 -15.08 19.04 -7.28
C ASP A 80 -14.62 18.31 -8.55
N GLU A 81 -15.57 17.80 -9.33
CA GLU A 81 -15.30 17.01 -10.55
C GLU A 81 -14.42 17.79 -11.55
N ARG A 82 -14.55 19.12 -11.60
CA ARG A 82 -13.80 19.97 -12.54
C ARG A 82 -12.31 20.01 -12.20
N LYS A 83 -11.95 19.73 -10.94
CA LYS A 83 -10.56 19.74 -10.47
C LYS A 83 -9.97 18.34 -10.36
N ALA A 84 -10.79 17.29 -10.39
CA ALA A 84 -10.39 15.91 -10.12
C ALA A 84 -9.15 15.48 -10.91
N GLY A 85 -9.09 15.75 -12.21
CA GLY A 85 -7.93 15.39 -13.05
C GLY A 85 -6.62 16.06 -12.63
N ARG A 86 -6.68 17.37 -12.32
CA ARG A 86 -5.51 18.13 -11.85
C ARG A 86 -5.08 17.69 -10.45
N GLU A 87 -6.04 17.38 -9.57
CA GLU A 87 -5.74 16.88 -8.23
C GLU A 87 -5.09 15.50 -8.28
N VAL A 88 -5.57 14.60 -9.14
CA VAL A 88 -4.93 13.29 -9.36
C VAL A 88 -3.48 13.48 -9.82
N LEU A 89 -3.25 14.27 -10.87
CA LEU A 89 -1.89 14.53 -11.36
C LEU A 89 -1.00 15.16 -10.28
N GLY A 90 -1.55 16.13 -9.54
CA GLY A 90 -0.85 16.80 -8.45
C GLY A 90 -0.47 15.85 -7.31
N VAL A 91 -1.32 14.88 -6.98
CA VAL A 91 -1.07 13.89 -5.91
C VAL A 91 -0.05 12.84 -6.35
N PHE A 92 -0.07 12.40 -7.61
CA PHE A 92 1.01 11.58 -8.19
C PHE A 92 2.36 12.31 -8.15
N GLY A 93 2.38 13.57 -8.60
CA GLY A 93 3.60 14.40 -8.56
C GLY A 93 4.08 14.66 -7.13
N TYR A 94 3.16 14.96 -6.21
CA TYR A 94 3.47 15.14 -4.80
C TYR A 94 4.14 13.91 -4.21
N LEU A 95 3.53 12.73 -4.40
CA LEU A 95 4.05 11.46 -3.90
C LEU A 95 5.44 11.16 -4.48
N LEU A 96 5.63 11.29 -5.79
CA LEU A 96 6.92 11.02 -6.42
C LEU A 96 8.02 11.93 -5.88
N VAL A 97 7.76 13.24 -5.80
CA VAL A 97 8.75 14.21 -5.29
C VAL A 97 9.09 13.94 -3.83
N THR A 98 8.10 13.68 -2.99
CA THR A 98 8.32 13.41 -1.56
C THR A 98 8.99 12.07 -1.32
N GLN A 99 8.71 11.03 -2.12
CA GLN A 99 9.44 9.76 -2.09
C GLN A 99 10.91 9.95 -2.47
N LEU A 100 11.22 10.74 -3.50
CA LEU A 100 12.61 11.05 -3.84
C LEU A 100 13.32 11.82 -2.72
N ILE A 101 12.64 12.75 -2.05
CA ILE A 101 13.19 13.48 -0.89
C ILE A 101 13.47 12.52 0.27
N LEU A 102 12.50 11.68 0.64
CA LEU A 102 12.63 10.72 1.74
C LEU A 102 13.69 9.66 1.45
N GLY A 103 13.66 9.06 0.26
CA GLY A 103 14.57 8.01 -0.14
C GLY A 103 16.01 8.49 -0.28
N LEU A 104 16.23 9.52 -1.11
CA LEU A 104 17.59 10.00 -1.39
C LEU A 104 18.16 10.85 -0.25
N GLY A 105 17.32 11.64 0.43
CA GLY A 105 17.74 12.59 1.45
C GLY A 105 17.76 12.03 2.88
N PHE A 106 16.84 11.12 3.21
CA PHE A 106 16.65 10.60 4.57
C PHE A 106 16.82 9.09 4.68
N GLN A 107 17.12 8.37 3.58
CA GLN A 107 17.14 6.90 3.55
C GLN A 107 15.87 6.31 4.16
N SER A 108 14.72 6.85 3.75
CA SER A 108 13.41 6.50 4.29
C SER A 108 12.44 6.15 3.18
N GLY A 109 11.58 5.18 3.44
CA GLY A 109 10.51 4.73 2.55
C GLY A 109 9.15 4.70 3.25
N LEU A 110 8.15 4.18 2.53
CA LEU A 110 6.83 3.96 3.14
C LEU A 110 6.92 2.95 4.28
N HIS A 111 7.73 1.90 4.13
CA HIS A 111 7.92 0.90 5.18
C HIS A 111 9.28 1.07 5.86
N PHE A 112 9.30 0.90 7.18
CA PHE A 112 10.52 0.86 7.96
C PHE A 112 11.32 -0.43 7.65
N PRO A 113 12.66 -0.41 7.58
CA PRO A 113 13.58 0.71 7.83
C PRO A 113 13.93 1.59 6.61
N GLY A 114 13.04 1.71 5.61
CA GLY A 114 13.38 2.38 4.35
C GLY A 114 14.14 1.42 3.43
N PRO A 115 15.10 1.86 2.61
CA PRO A 115 15.80 0.99 1.65
C PRO A 115 16.72 -0.05 2.32
N ASP A 116 17.08 0.17 3.59
CA ASP A 116 17.90 -0.77 4.35
C ASP A 116 17.20 -2.12 4.57
N VAL A 117 17.99 -3.17 4.74
CA VAL A 117 17.51 -4.46 5.27
C VAL A 117 17.61 -4.41 6.78
N PHE A 118 16.52 -4.73 7.48
CA PHE A 118 16.53 -4.78 8.94
C PHE A 118 17.62 -5.72 9.45
N GLN A 119 18.43 -5.24 10.39
CA GLN A 119 19.47 -6.01 11.05
C GLN A 119 19.43 -5.73 12.54
N GLN A 120 19.52 -6.81 13.34
CA GLN A 120 19.49 -6.70 14.79
C GLN A 120 20.61 -5.79 15.31
N GLY A 121 20.28 -4.93 16.27
CA GLY A 121 21.17 -3.96 16.90
C GLY A 121 21.60 -2.79 16.02
N LYS A 122 21.10 -2.67 14.78
CA LYS A 122 21.44 -1.57 13.86
C LYS A 122 20.42 -0.43 13.82
N HIS A 123 19.24 -0.65 14.37
CA HIS A 123 18.16 0.33 14.39
C HIS A 123 17.81 0.68 15.82
N ASP A 124 17.68 1.96 16.09
CA ASP A 124 17.33 2.46 17.42
C ASP A 124 15.94 3.13 17.41
N LEU A 125 15.47 3.45 18.62
CA LEU A 125 14.21 4.15 18.82
C LEU A 125 14.16 5.49 18.08
N GLY A 126 15.29 6.21 18.03
CA GLY A 126 15.39 7.50 17.34
C GLY A 126 15.12 7.39 15.83
N THR A 127 15.59 6.31 15.22
CA THR A 127 15.40 5.99 13.80
C THR A 127 13.94 5.69 13.50
N VAL A 128 13.28 4.88 14.33
CA VAL A 128 11.84 4.58 14.20
C VAL A 128 11.00 5.84 14.36
N ILE A 129 11.26 6.66 15.40
CA ILE A 129 10.52 7.91 15.64
C ILE A 129 10.69 8.87 14.46
N SER A 130 11.92 9.01 13.95
CA SER A 130 12.20 9.89 12.81
C SER A 130 11.44 9.44 11.55
N TRP A 131 11.48 8.14 11.25
CA TRP A 131 10.72 7.56 10.13
C TRP A 131 9.20 7.80 10.27
N MET A 132 8.64 7.55 11.46
CA MET A 132 7.22 7.77 11.75
C MET A 132 6.81 9.22 11.54
N LEU A 133 7.59 10.16 12.09
CA LEU A 133 7.29 11.58 12.04
C LEU A 133 7.45 12.17 10.63
N LEU A 134 8.49 11.77 9.89
CA LEU A 134 8.70 12.21 8.52
C LEU A 134 7.55 11.77 7.61
N ASN A 135 7.20 10.48 7.64
CA ASN A 135 6.08 9.96 6.86
C ASN A 135 4.74 10.54 7.32
N GLY A 136 4.50 10.60 8.63
CA GLY A 136 3.28 11.19 9.19
C GLY A 136 3.11 12.67 8.83
N LEU A 137 4.19 13.45 8.80
CA LEU A 137 4.15 14.84 8.38
C LEU A 137 3.81 14.98 6.89
N LEU A 138 4.60 14.33 6.03
CA LEU A 138 4.50 14.48 4.58
C LEU A 138 3.24 13.83 4.01
N TYR A 139 2.82 12.68 4.52
CA TYR A 139 1.74 11.91 3.89
C TYR A 139 0.43 11.96 4.66
N PHE A 140 0.43 12.46 5.90
CA PHE A 140 -0.79 12.66 6.66
C PHE A 140 -1.05 14.14 6.98
N ALA A 141 -0.16 14.82 7.71
CA ALA A 141 -0.43 16.18 8.18
C ALA A 141 -0.55 17.21 7.05
N VAL A 142 0.37 17.21 6.07
CA VAL A 142 0.32 18.13 4.93
C VAL A 142 -0.93 17.89 4.06
N PRO A 143 -1.28 16.65 3.65
CA PRO A 143 -2.50 16.44 2.89
C PRO A 143 -3.78 16.72 3.69
N VAL A 144 -3.79 16.51 5.02
CA VAL A 144 -4.91 16.94 5.88
C VAL A 144 -5.07 18.47 5.82
N TYR A 145 -3.97 19.21 5.95
CA TYR A 145 -4.01 20.68 5.86
C TYR A 145 -4.56 21.13 4.51
N TRP A 146 -4.07 20.55 3.41
CA TRP A 146 -4.56 20.83 2.07
C TRP A 146 -6.06 20.48 1.91
N LEU A 147 -6.50 19.31 2.39
CA LEU A 147 -7.90 18.89 2.32
C LEU A 147 -8.83 19.82 3.10
N ARG A 148 -8.43 20.30 4.29
CA ARG A 148 -9.22 21.27 5.06
C ARG A 148 -9.42 22.58 4.31
N ARG A 149 -8.41 23.03 3.55
CA ARG A 149 -8.51 24.24 2.71
C ARG A 149 -9.41 24.04 1.49
N ASN A 150 -9.65 22.79 1.08
CA ASN A 150 -10.49 22.43 -0.07
C ASN A 150 -11.86 21.86 0.33
N GLY A 151 -12.31 22.06 1.57
CA GLY A 151 -13.67 21.76 2.00
C GLY A 151 -13.89 20.36 2.59
N LEU A 152 -12.83 19.62 2.95
CA LEU A 152 -13.00 18.34 3.63
C LEU A 152 -13.65 18.53 5.01
N HIS A 153 -14.80 17.89 5.20
CA HIS A 153 -15.41 17.70 6.51
C HIS A 153 -14.98 16.37 7.11
N PHE A 154 -14.06 16.36 8.09
CA PHE A 154 -13.61 15.11 8.76
C PHE A 154 -14.76 14.23 9.28
N LYS A 155 -15.90 14.84 9.63
CA LYS A 155 -17.11 14.11 10.02
C LYS A 155 -17.63 13.20 8.90
N SER A 156 -17.44 13.54 7.63
CA SER A 156 -17.82 12.67 6.51
C SER A 156 -16.98 11.39 6.47
N LEU A 157 -15.70 11.46 6.84
CA LEU A 157 -14.83 10.28 6.97
C LEU A 157 -15.20 9.40 8.18
N LEU A 158 -15.96 9.94 9.13
CA LEU A 158 -16.42 9.25 10.35
C LEU A 158 -17.92 8.96 10.33
N THR A 159 -18.61 9.18 9.20
CA THR A 159 -20.05 8.87 9.09
C THR A 159 -20.31 7.37 9.32
N PRO A 160 -21.51 6.96 9.77
CA PRO A 160 -21.79 5.57 10.07
C PRO A 160 -21.63 4.70 8.83
N TRP A 161 -20.49 4.04 8.73
CA TRP A 161 -20.23 3.07 7.69
C TRP A 161 -21.12 1.85 7.92
N GLU A 162 -21.46 1.13 6.84
CA GLU A 162 -22.19 -0.14 6.93
C GLU A 162 -21.29 -1.27 7.48
N TRP A 163 -20.85 -1.13 8.74
CA TRP A 163 -19.92 -2.03 9.40
C TRP A 163 -20.40 -3.47 9.39
N ARG A 164 -21.69 -3.70 9.61
CA ARG A 164 -22.30 -5.04 9.55
C ARG A 164 -22.10 -5.71 8.18
N ARG A 165 -22.20 -4.95 7.09
CA ARG A 165 -22.04 -5.46 5.72
C ARG A 165 -20.58 -5.76 5.37
N ASN A 166 -19.65 -5.08 6.02
CA ASN A 166 -18.22 -5.17 5.74
C ASN A 166 -17.43 -5.98 6.78
N LEU A 167 -18.04 -6.37 7.91
CA LEU A 167 -17.37 -7.10 8.99
C LEU A 167 -16.72 -8.39 8.51
N TRP A 168 -17.38 -9.14 7.62
CA TRP A 168 -16.81 -10.36 7.06
C TRP A 168 -15.55 -10.09 6.22
N ILE A 169 -15.49 -8.95 5.51
CA ILE A 169 -14.29 -8.54 4.76
C ILE A 169 -13.15 -8.31 5.75
N ILE A 170 -13.44 -7.59 6.83
CA ILE A 170 -12.44 -7.33 7.87
C ILE A 170 -11.89 -8.64 8.42
N VAL A 171 -12.77 -9.54 8.88
CA VAL A 171 -12.38 -10.80 9.50
C VAL A 171 -11.64 -11.72 8.52
N ALA A 172 -12.18 -11.95 7.33
CA ALA A 172 -11.60 -12.89 6.38
C ALA A 172 -10.20 -12.47 5.93
N TYR A 173 -10.03 -11.19 5.57
CA TYR A 173 -8.73 -10.69 5.12
C TYR A 173 -7.76 -10.48 6.28
N TRP A 174 -8.24 -10.10 7.46
CA TRP A 174 -7.43 -10.10 8.66
C TRP A 174 -6.82 -11.48 8.91
N MET A 175 -7.65 -12.54 8.87
CA MET A 175 -7.15 -13.91 9.07
C MET A 175 -6.10 -14.29 8.03
N LEU A 176 -6.35 -14.01 6.75
CA LEU A 176 -5.39 -14.32 5.69
C LEU A 176 -4.08 -13.57 5.88
N ASP A 177 -4.14 -12.28 6.19
CA ASP A 177 -2.96 -11.41 6.29
C ASP A 177 -2.18 -11.66 7.59
N PHE A 178 -2.86 -12.00 8.69
CA PHE A 178 -2.22 -12.33 9.97
C PHE A 178 -1.61 -13.75 9.96
N PHE A 179 -2.36 -14.76 9.50
CA PHE A 179 -1.87 -16.15 9.53
C PHE A 179 -1.01 -16.51 8.33
N GLY A 180 -1.16 -15.84 7.18
CA GLY A 180 -0.37 -16.10 5.98
C GLY A 180 1.14 -16.09 6.22
N PRO A 181 1.71 -15.02 6.82
CA PRO A 181 3.14 -14.94 7.13
C PRO A 181 3.60 -16.02 8.12
N ILE A 182 2.76 -16.37 9.09
CA ILE A 182 3.04 -17.42 10.08
C ILE A 182 3.13 -18.79 9.40
N ILE A 183 2.17 -19.10 8.51
CA ILE A 183 2.18 -20.33 7.69
C ILE A 183 3.39 -20.32 6.75
N GLY A 184 3.79 -19.13 6.28
CA GLY A 184 4.99 -18.90 5.47
C GLY A 184 6.32 -19.04 6.22
N GLY A 185 6.30 -19.29 7.54
CA GLY A 185 7.49 -19.61 8.33
C GLY A 185 7.92 -18.56 9.35
N ILE A 186 7.15 -17.47 9.54
CA ILE A 186 7.46 -16.50 10.60
C ILE A 186 7.25 -17.12 11.98
N THR A 187 8.26 -16.94 12.83
CA THR A 187 8.38 -17.44 14.19
C THR A 187 7.55 -16.68 15.22
N PHE A 188 6.43 -16.06 14.80
CA PHE A 188 5.62 -15.21 15.67
C PHE A 188 5.23 -15.94 16.97
N PHE A 189 4.82 -17.20 16.89
CA PHE A 189 4.42 -18.00 18.05
C PHE A 189 5.55 -18.46 18.97
N SER A 190 6.82 -18.22 18.63
CA SER A 190 7.96 -18.52 19.53
C SER A 190 8.47 -17.32 20.32
N LEU A 191 7.84 -16.15 20.19
CA LEU A 191 8.23 -14.94 20.93
C LEU A 191 7.90 -15.05 22.43
N SER A 192 8.69 -14.37 23.25
CA SER A 192 8.47 -14.28 24.70
C SER A 192 7.29 -13.35 25.04
N THR A 193 6.73 -13.49 26.24
CA THR A 193 5.66 -12.60 26.73
C THR A 193 6.09 -11.13 26.73
N GLU A 194 7.34 -10.83 27.06
CA GLU A 194 7.88 -9.47 27.06
C GLU A 194 7.97 -8.91 25.65
N GLN A 195 8.40 -9.73 24.69
CA GLN A 195 8.44 -9.33 23.28
C GLN A 195 7.04 -9.01 22.74
N TYR A 196 6.02 -9.79 23.10
CA TYR A 196 4.64 -9.44 22.72
C TYR A 196 4.14 -8.15 23.39
N ALA A 197 4.38 -8.01 24.70
CA ALA A 197 3.88 -6.87 25.47
C ALA A 197 4.43 -5.53 24.96
N LEU A 198 5.67 -5.53 24.44
CA LEU A 198 6.32 -4.35 23.90
C LEU A 198 6.16 -4.22 22.37
N GLY A 199 6.44 -5.30 21.64
CA GLY A 199 6.51 -5.32 20.18
C GLY A 199 5.17 -5.10 19.50
N VAL A 200 4.08 -5.69 20.02
CA VAL A 200 2.75 -5.53 19.39
C VAL A 200 2.25 -4.08 19.49
N PRO A 201 2.20 -3.43 20.68
CA PRO A 201 1.80 -2.03 20.76
C PRO A 201 2.72 -1.09 19.98
N ALA A 202 4.04 -1.30 20.05
CA ALA A 202 5.02 -0.50 19.32
C ALA A 202 4.81 -0.61 17.80
N SER A 203 4.63 -1.84 17.28
CA SER A 203 4.32 -2.07 15.87
C SER A 203 3.05 -1.35 15.44
N ILE A 204 1.96 -1.48 16.21
CA ILE A 204 0.68 -0.84 15.88
C ILE A 204 0.85 0.68 15.81
N VAL A 205 1.48 1.30 16.80
CA VAL A 205 1.67 2.75 16.85
C VAL A 205 2.58 3.22 15.71
N ALA A 206 3.72 2.57 15.54
CA ALA A 206 4.71 2.92 14.53
C ALA A 206 4.15 2.79 13.12
N ASN A 207 3.59 1.64 12.79
CA ASN A 207 2.99 1.40 11.47
C ASN A 207 1.74 2.25 11.23
N THR A 208 0.94 2.55 12.26
CA THR A 208 -0.22 3.45 12.09
C THR A 208 0.22 4.84 11.65
N ILE A 209 1.22 5.43 12.31
CA ILE A 209 1.67 6.79 12.04
C ILE A 209 2.54 6.85 10.77
N GLY A 210 3.48 5.92 10.64
CA GLY A 210 4.48 5.92 9.57
C GLY A 210 4.00 5.36 8.22
N ALA A 211 2.98 4.50 8.19
CA ALA A 211 2.52 3.89 6.94
C ALA A 211 0.98 3.87 6.77
N GLY A 212 0.24 3.46 7.79
CA GLY A 212 -1.21 3.26 7.72
C GLY A 212 -1.99 4.54 7.44
N LEU A 213 -1.78 5.59 8.25
CA LEU A 213 -2.41 6.90 8.05
C LEU A 213 -1.97 7.57 6.74
N PRO A 214 -0.67 7.57 6.38
CA PRO A 214 -0.19 7.96 5.04
C PRO A 214 -0.98 7.34 3.88
N VAL A 215 -1.08 6.01 3.83
CA VAL A 215 -1.77 5.29 2.76
C VAL A 215 -3.27 5.55 2.81
N LEU A 216 -3.89 5.45 3.99
CA LEU A 216 -5.30 5.77 4.21
C LEU A 216 -5.66 7.14 3.62
N LEU A 217 -4.85 8.16 3.90
CA LEU A 217 -5.17 9.52 3.47
C LEU A 217 -4.89 9.71 1.97
N LEU A 218 -3.65 9.53 1.52
CA LEU A 218 -3.29 9.87 0.14
C LEU A 218 -3.93 8.95 -0.88
N MET A 219 -3.97 7.65 -0.61
CA MET A 219 -4.52 6.69 -1.56
C MET A 219 -6.04 6.58 -1.43
N HIS A 220 -6.56 6.36 -0.22
CA HIS A 220 -7.98 5.99 -0.05
C HIS A 220 -8.94 7.18 0.11
N VAL A 221 -8.48 8.28 0.70
CA VAL A 221 -9.31 9.49 0.86
C VAL A 221 -9.08 10.49 -0.26
N VAL A 222 -7.82 10.66 -0.68
CA VAL A 222 -7.49 11.62 -1.74
C VAL A 222 -7.66 10.95 -3.10
N LEU A 223 -6.80 10.01 -3.48
CA LEU A 223 -6.69 9.55 -4.86
C LEU A 223 -7.91 8.77 -5.38
N ILE A 224 -8.28 7.65 -4.73
CA ILE A 224 -9.30 6.72 -5.23
C ILE A 224 -10.63 7.41 -5.54
N PRO A 225 -11.18 8.29 -4.67
CA PRO A 225 -12.44 8.97 -4.96
C PRO A 225 -12.39 9.85 -6.22
N ARG A 226 -11.27 10.55 -6.49
CA ARG A 226 -11.13 11.33 -7.75
C ARG A 226 -11.02 10.41 -8.95
N LEU A 227 -10.27 9.31 -8.85
CA LEU A 227 -10.14 8.34 -9.93
C LEU A 227 -11.50 7.72 -10.30
N MET A 228 -12.34 7.41 -9.30
CA MET A 228 -13.70 6.90 -9.53
C MET A 228 -14.58 7.91 -10.26
N VAL A 229 -14.50 9.19 -9.93
CA VAL A 229 -15.22 10.26 -10.65
C VAL A 229 -14.74 10.40 -12.10
N LEU A 230 -13.44 10.23 -12.35
CA LEU A 230 -12.87 10.42 -13.69
C LEU A 230 -13.13 9.26 -14.66
N PHE A 231 -13.11 8.02 -14.17
CA PHE A 231 -13.11 6.84 -15.04
C PHE A 231 -14.37 5.98 -14.95
N ASP A 232 -15.10 6.03 -13.83
CA ASP A 232 -16.28 5.19 -13.53
C ASP A 232 -16.08 3.68 -13.81
N ASP A 233 -14.83 3.20 -13.75
CA ASP A 233 -14.46 1.80 -13.96
C ASP A 233 -13.60 1.31 -12.81
N LYS A 234 -14.14 0.38 -12.02
CA LYS A 234 -13.50 -0.12 -10.80
C LYS A 234 -12.11 -0.69 -11.08
N LEU A 235 -11.95 -1.47 -12.15
CA LEU A 235 -10.69 -2.16 -12.42
C LEU A 235 -9.60 -1.19 -12.89
N THR A 236 -9.95 -0.20 -13.73
CA THR A 236 -9.05 0.90 -14.11
C THR A 236 -8.58 1.67 -12.89
N VAL A 237 -9.51 2.04 -11.99
CA VAL A 237 -9.18 2.77 -10.76
C VAL A 237 -8.29 1.94 -9.82
N ILE A 238 -8.62 0.66 -9.62
CA ILE A 238 -7.82 -0.27 -8.81
C ILE A 238 -6.40 -0.39 -9.38
N THR A 239 -6.27 -0.53 -10.71
CA THR A 239 -4.96 -0.66 -11.39
C THR A 239 -4.13 0.62 -11.27
N LEU A 240 -4.73 1.79 -11.50
CA LEU A 240 -4.05 3.09 -11.31
C LEU A 240 -3.60 3.32 -9.86
N ALA A 241 -4.45 2.96 -8.89
CA ALA A 241 -4.11 3.04 -7.48
C ALA A 241 -2.98 2.04 -7.13
N GLY A 242 -2.90 0.89 -7.81
CA GLY A 242 -1.75 -0.01 -7.76
C GLY A 242 -0.44 0.66 -8.17
N PHE A 243 -0.42 1.33 -9.33
CA PHE A 243 0.76 2.11 -9.75
C PHE A 243 1.11 3.24 -8.79
N PHE A 244 0.11 3.92 -8.22
CA PHE A 244 0.35 4.92 -7.18
C PHE A 244 1.02 4.31 -5.94
N TYR A 245 0.58 3.13 -5.52
CA TYR A 245 1.19 2.42 -4.40
C TYR A 245 2.63 1.97 -4.71
N ALA A 246 2.93 1.57 -5.96
CA ALA A 246 4.30 1.28 -6.36
C ALA A 246 5.24 2.49 -6.22
N ILE A 247 4.74 3.72 -6.46
CA ILE A 247 5.53 4.95 -6.21
C ILE A 247 5.82 5.10 -4.71
N PHE A 248 4.83 4.84 -3.86
CA PHE A 248 5.00 4.85 -2.40
C PHE A 248 6.11 3.91 -1.91
N SER A 249 6.29 2.80 -2.63
CA SER A 249 7.22 1.73 -2.29
C SER A 249 8.59 1.82 -2.98
N LEU A 250 8.90 2.91 -3.68
CA LEU A 250 10.20 3.04 -4.36
C LEU A 250 11.39 2.87 -3.42
N PHE A 251 11.26 3.24 -2.15
CA PHE A 251 12.32 3.12 -1.16
C PHE A 251 11.99 2.12 -0.04
N ASP A 252 11.27 1.05 -0.38
CA ASP A 252 10.95 -0.03 0.56
C ASP A 252 12.17 -0.91 0.89
N PRO A 253 12.14 -1.67 2.00
CA PRO A 253 13.27 -2.49 2.47
C PRO A 253 13.88 -3.41 1.42
N GLY A 254 15.20 -3.32 1.29
CA GLY A 254 16.01 -4.17 0.42
C GLY A 254 16.16 -3.67 -1.02
N VAL A 255 15.61 -2.50 -1.38
CA VAL A 255 15.97 -1.88 -2.67
C VAL A 255 17.43 -1.42 -2.64
N ASP A 256 18.07 -1.43 -3.81
CA ASP A 256 19.46 -0.98 -3.96
C ASP A 256 19.57 -0.04 -5.17
N TYR A 257 20.07 1.17 -4.91
CA TYR A 257 20.29 2.23 -5.90
C TYR A 257 21.78 2.52 -6.15
N GLY A 258 22.68 1.66 -5.67
CA GLY A 258 24.13 1.83 -5.78
C GLY A 258 24.68 1.74 -7.20
N SER A 259 23.92 1.18 -8.14
CA SER A 259 24.23 1.19 -9.58
C SER A 259 22.96 1.28 -10.42
N SER A 260 23.11 1.60 -11.71
CA SER A 260 21.98 1.65 -12.64
C SER A 260 21.30 0.28 -12.83
N GLU A 261 22.08 -0.81 -12.76
CA GLU A 261 21.57 -2.18 -12.89
C GLU A 261 20.73 -2.58 -11.66
N LEU A 262 21.28 -2.37 -10.46
CA LEU A 262 20.59 -2.65 -9.19
C LEU A 262 19.35 -1.78 -9.00
N GLY A 263 19.45 -0.50 -9.38
CA GLY A 263 18.31 0.42 -9.36
C GLY A 263 17.21 0.00 -10.33
N ALA A 264 17.57 -0.45 -11.54
CA ALA A 264 16.60 -0.97 -12.51
C ALA A 264 15.91 -2.25 -12.01
N LEU A 265 16.66 -3.18 -11.39
CA LEU A 265 16.09 -4.36 -10.76
C LEU A 265 15.14 -4.00 -9.62
N SER A 266 15.54 -3.07 -8.75
CA SER A 266 14.73 -2.61 -7.63
C SER A 266 13.42 -1.96 -8.09
N VAL A 267 13.49 -1.01 -9.04
CA VAL A 267 12.29 -0.33 -9.58
C VAL A 267 11.37 -1.29 -10.31
N SER A 268 11.91 -2.17 -11.17
CA SER A 268 11.10 -3.12 -11.92
C SER A 268 10.48 -4.19 -11.01
N TYR A 269 11.18 -4.63 -9.97
CA TYR A 269 10.62 -5.50 -8.92
C TYR A 269 9.48 -4.81 -8.16
N ILE A 270 9.68 -3.55 -7.73
CA ILE A 270 8.64 -2.76 -7.06
C ILE A 270 7.41 -2.60 -7.95
N ILE A 271 7.56 -2.29 -9.24
CA ILE A 271 6.42 -2.20 -10.17
C ILE A 271 5.74 -3.58 -10.33
N MET A 272 6.51 -4.65 -10.51
CA MET A 272 5.97 -6.01 -10.65
C MET A 272 5.11 -6.39 -9.44
N THR A 273 5.59 -6.13 -8.23
CA THR A 273 5.01 -6.63 -6.98
C THR A 273 4.02 -5.65 -6.34
N GLN A 274 4.44 -4.40 -6.16
CA GLN A 274 3.69 -3.40 -5.39
C GLN A 274 2.50 -2.85 -6.16
N VAL A 275 2.47 -2.95 -7.50
CA VAL A 275 1.23 -2.72 -8.25
C VAL A 275 0.15 -3.71 -7.81
N LEU A 276 0.48 -4.99 -7.67
CA LEU A 276 -0.50 -6.03 -7.26
C LEU A 276 -0.94 -5.85 -5.80
N VAL A 277 0.00 -5.53 -4.90
CA VAL A 277 -0.31 -5.20 -3.49
C VAL A 277 -1.21 -3.97 -3.42
N GLY A 278 -0.88 -2.91 -4.14
CA GLY A 278 -1.65 -1.68 -4.21
C GLY A 278 -3.04 -1.88 -4.80
N MET A 279 -3.17 -2.70 -5.84
CA MET A 279 -4.48 -3.10 -6.38
C MET A 279 -5.33 -3.79 -5.30
N GLY A 280 -4.73 -4.71 -4.53
CA GLY A 280 -5.40 -5.38 -3.42
C GLY A 280 -5.90 -4.40 -2.37
N LYS A 281 -5.04 -3.47 -1.93
CA LYS A 281 -5.40 -2.40 -0.99
C LYS A 281 -6.54 -1.54 -1.55
N ALA A 282 -6.40 -1.03 -2.78
CA ALA A 282 -7.40 -0.17 -3.42
C ALA A 282 -8.79 -0.80 -3.49
N THR A 283 -8.84 -2.11 -3.76
CA THR A 283 -10.10 -2.84 -3.94
C THR A 283 -11.03 -2.70 -2.73
N PHE A 284 -10.49 -2.73 -1.51
CA PHE A 284 -11.30 -2.56 -0.29
C PHE A 284 -12.11 -1.27 -0.32
N THR A 285 -11.52 -0.13 -0.66
CA THR A 285 -12.26 1.14 -0.71
C THR A 285 -13.16 1.22 -1.91
N VAL A 286 -12.73 0.73 -3.08
CA VAL A 286 -13.55 0.75 -4.30
C VAL A 286 -14.86 -0.04 -4.14
N VAL A 287 -14.84 -1.15 -3.39
CA VAL A 287 -16.03 -2.03 -3.21
C VAL A 287 -16.84 -1.77 -1.95
N THR A 288 -16.28 -1.04 -0.97
CA THR A 288 -16.98 -0.72 0.28
C THR A 288 -17.36 0.76 0.38
N GLY A 289 -16.73 1.59 -0.45
CA GLY A 289 -16.75 3.05 -0.34
C GLY A 289 -16.02 3.55 0.92
N ASN A 290 -15.40 2.67 1.71
CA ASN A 290 -14.87 2.94 3.04
C ASN A 290 -13.34 2.82 3.10
N PRO A 291 -12.61 3.93 3.38
CA PRO A 291 -11.17 3.92 3.51
C PRO A 291 -10.70 3.20 4.78
N TRP A 292 -11.53 3.14 5.84
CA TRP A 292 -11.17 2.50 7.11
C TRP A 292 -11.14 0.98 7.07
N ILE A 293 -11.89 0.34 6.16
CA ILE A 293 -11.85 -1.13 6.04
C ILE A 293 -10.44 -1.58 5.67
N HIS A 294 -9.82 -0.92 4.69
CA HIS A 294 -8.42 -1.15 4.36
C HIS A 294 -7.51 -0.94 5.58
N PHE A 295 -7.63 0.20 6.25
CA PHE A 295 -6.74 0.58 7.35
C PHE A 295 -6.81 -0.40 8.53
N ILE A 296 -8.01 -0.78 8.96
CA ILE A 296 -8.18 -1.72 10.07
C ILE A 296 -7.63 -3.10 9.68
N THR A 297 -8.01 -3.59 8.51
CA THR A 297 -7.68 -4.95 8.05
C THR A 297 -6.19 -5.10 7.73
N LEU A 298 -5.55 -4.10 7.12
CA LEU A 298 -4.20 -4.20 6.56
C LEU A 298 -3.12 -3.39 7.30
N HIS A 299 -3.47 -2.54 8.28
CA HIS A 299 -2.47 -1.75 9.02
C HIS A 299 -2.58 -1.81 10.55
N VAL A 300 -3.76 -2.11 11.11
CA VAL A 300 -3.93 -2.20 12.58
C VAL A 300 -3.88 -3.64 13.08
N LEU A 301 -4.53 -4.57 12.37
CA LEU A 301 -4.67 -5.96 12.83
C LEU A 301 -3.84 -6.95 11.98
N SER A 302 -3.09 -6.46 11.01
CA SER A 302 -2.70 -7.19 9.80
C SER A 302 -1.38 -7.96 9.90
N ALA A 303 -0.83 -8.36 8.75
CA ALA A 303 0.52 -8.94 8.60
C ALA A 303 1.63 -8.15 9.32
N ARG A 304 1.46 -6.84 9.53
CA ARG A 304 2.42 -6.01 10.26
C ARG A 304 2.64 -6.46 11.70
N ILE A 305 1.66 -7.09 12.32
CA ILE A 305 1.85 -7.66 13.66
C ILE A 305 2.82 -8.85 13.59
N PRO A 306 2.55 -9.95 12.86
CA PRO A 306 3.46 -11.09 12.83
C PRO A 306 4.84 -10.76 12.27
N PHE A 307 4.95 -9.91 11.24
CA PHE A 307 6.25 -9.51 10.68
C PHE A 307 7.08 -8.64 11.62
N ASP A 308 6.46 -7.62 12.24
CA ASP A 308 7.24 -6.54 12.84
C ASP A 308 7.36 -6.65 14.38
N THR A 309 6.60 -7.55 15.03
CA THR A 309 6.57 -7.64 16.51
C THR A 309 7.96 -7.90 17.09
N GLU A 310 8.72 -8.84 16.52
CA GLU A 310 10.06 -9.16 17.00
C GLU A 310 11.02 -7.97 16.84
N MET A 311 11.03 -7.36 15.65
CA MET A 311 11.82 -6.17 15.34
C MET A 311 11.53 -5.02 16.33
N TYR A 312 10.25 -4.68 16.52
CA TYR A 312 9.91 -3.58 17.42
C TYR A 312 10.13 -3.91 18.90
N ALA A 313 9.97 -5.16 19.30
CA ALA A 313 10.33 -5.58 20.65
C ALA A 313 11.82 -5.36 20.92
N GLU A 314 12.68 -5.75 19.98
CA GLU A 314 14.12 -5.55 20.07
C GLU A 314 14.49 -4.06 20.17
N ILE A 315 14.01 -3.25 19.23
CA ILE A 315 14.35 -1.81 19.16
C ILE A 315 13.92 -1.06 20.43
N PHE A 316 12.77 -1.43 21.01
CA PHE A 316 12.22 -0.72 22.17
C PHE A 316 12.70 -1.28 23.51
N ALA A 317 13.24 -2.50 23.55
CA ALA A 317 13.78 -3.09 24.77
C ALA A 317 15.13 -2.46 25.18
N GLY A 318 15.90 -1.97 24.21
CA GLY A 318 17.21 -1.35 24.42
C GLY A 318 18.36 -2.34 24.29
#